data_AF-A0ABD0QAL1-F1
#
_entry.id   AF-A0ABD0QAL1-F1
#
_cell.length_a   1.000
_cell.length_b   1.000
_cell.length_c   1.000
_cell.angle_alpha   90.00
_cell.angle_beta   90.00
_cell.angle_gamma   90.00
#
_symmetry.space_group_name_H-M   'P 1'
#
loop_
_entity.id
_entity.type
_entity.pdbx_description
1 polymer ?
#
loop_
_entity_poly.entity_id
_entity_poly.type
_entity_poly.pdbx_seq_one_letter_code
_entity_poly.pdbx_strand_id
1 'polypeptide(L)' 'TSGQTSANAHSSRSHAVFQIILRRRGKMHGKFSLIDLAGNERGADTSSADRQTRLEGAEINKSLLALK' A
#
# COMPACT_ATOMS: atom_id res chain seq x y z
N THR A 1 1.68 7.65 -2.88
CA THR A 1 2.92 8.45 -3.03
C THR A 1 4.04 7.50 -3.43
N SER A 2 4.91 7.91 -4.35
CA SER A 2 6.08 7.11 -4.73
C SER A 2 7.31 7.61 -3.99
N GLY A 3 8.17 6.70 -3.56
CA GLY A 3 9.48 7.04 -3.04
C GLY A 3 10.54 6.08 -3.54
N GLN A 4 11.78 6.54 -3.57
CA GLN A 4 12.91 5.70 -3.90
C GLN A 4 13.36 4.92 -2.66
N THR A 5 13.69 3.65 -2.83
CA THR A 5 14.38 2.83 -1.82
C THR A 5 15.67 2.26 -2.41
N SER A 6 16.50 1.66 -1.57
CA SER A 6 17.70 0.91 -2.00
C SER A 6 17.35 -0.25 -2.93
N ALA A 7 16.18 -0.86 -2.76
CA ALA A 7 15.72 -2.01 -3.53
C ALA A 7 14.95 -1.61 -4.81
N ASN A 8 14.18 -0.52 -4.77
CA ASN A 8 13.28 -0.12 -5.86
C ASN A 8 13.46 1.36 -6.20
N ALA A 9 13.70 1.66 -7.49
CA ALA A 9 13.76 3.04 -7.97
C ALA A 9 12.42 3.79 -7.81
N HIS A 10 11.32 3.04 -7.77
CA HIS A 10 9.97 3.56 -7.61
C HIS A 10 9.15 2.59 -6.75
N SER A 11 9.13 2.81 -5.43
CA SER A 11 8.34 2.03 -4.48
C SER A 11 7.05 2.76 -4.12
N SER A 12 5.91 2.10 -4.31
CA SER A 12 4.61 2.59 -3.85
C SER A 12 4.55 2.56 -2.32
N ARG A 13 4.43 3.73 -1.69
CA ARG A 13 4.37 3.87 -0.22
C ARG A 13 2.94 3.98 0.33
N SER A 14 1.94 3.58 -0.47
CA SER A 14 0.52 3.64 -0.12
C SER A 14 -0.22 2.50 -0.80
N HIS A 15 -1.23 1.95 -0.13
CA HIS A 15 -2.17 1.00 -0.73
C HIS A 15 -3.20 1.74 -1.58
N ALA A 16 -3.49 1.25 -2.77
CA ALA A 16 -4.53 1.78 -3.64
C ALA A 16 -5.74 0.85 -3.71
N VAL A 17 -6.93 1.44 -3.69
CA VAL A 17 -8.21 0.74 -3.76
C VAL A 17 -9.02 1.35 -4.89
N PHE A 18 -9.22 0.60 -5.96
CA PHE A 18 -10.10 0.98 -7.05
C PHE A 18 -11.38 0.14 -7.01
N GLN A 19 -12.53 0.80 -6.99
CA GLN A 19 -13.82 0.14 -6.82
C GLN A 19 -14.75 0.39 -8.00
N ILE A 20 -15.27 -0.71 -8.55
CA ILE A 20 -16.40 -0.69 -9.48
C ILE A 20 -17.65 -1.06 -8.68
N ILE A 21 -18.57 -0.11 -8.53
CA ILE A 21 -19.81 -0.30 -7.79
C ILE A 21 -20.97 -0.43 -8.77
N LEU A 22 -21.57 -1.61 -8.85
CA LEU A 22 -22.79 -1.85 -9.62
C LEU A 22 -24.01 -1.43 -8.80
N ARG A 23 -24.81 -0.51 -9.34
CA ARG A 23 -26.08 -0.07 -8.73
C ARG A 23 -27.25 -0.38 -9.65
N ARG A 24 -28.35 -0.87 -9.10
CA ARG A 24 -29.62 -1.07 -9.79
C ARG A 24 -30.71 -0.30 -9.05
N ARG A 25 -31.35 0.66 -9.73
CA ARG A 25 -32.38 1.54 -9.13
C ARG A 25 -31.89 2.23 -7.85
N GLY A 26 -30.68 2.78 -7.89
CA GLY A 26 -30.03 3.45 -6.74
C GLY A 26 -29.47 2.53 -5.66
N LYS A 27 -29.92 1.27 -5.59
CA LYS A 27 -29.43 0.28 -4.61
C LYS A 27 -28.15 -0.39 -5.10
N MET A 28 -27.18 -0.56 -4.21
CA MET A 28 -25.95 -1.30 -4.50
C MET A 28 -26.30 -2.77 -4.75
N HIS A 29 -25.83 -3.31 -5.86
CA HIS A 29 -26.09 -4.69 -6.29
C HIS A 29 -24.81 -5.53 -6.30
N GLY A 30 -23.67 -4.89 -6.54
CA GLY A 30 -22.36 -5.53 -6.47
C GLY A 30 -21.25 -4.50 -6.30
N LYS A 31 -20.12 -4.96 -5.78
CA LYS A 31 -18.90 -4.17 -5.67
C LYS A 31 -17.72 -5.07 -6.04
N PHE A 32 -16.95 -4.65 -7.04
CA PHE A 32 -15.71 -5.28 -7.43
C PHE A 32 -14.56 -4.35 -7.05
N SER A 33 -13.59 -4.85 -6.31
CA SER A 33 -12.46 -4.05 -5.83
C SER A 33 -11.16 -4.61 -6.40
N LEU A 34 -10.38 -3.75 -7.03
CA LEU A 34 -8.99 -4.00 -7.39
C LEU A 34 -8.12 -3.34 -6.32
N ILE A 35 -7.27 -4.14 -5.68
CA ILE A 35 -6.41 -3.70 -4.59
C ILE A 35 -4.96 -3.82 -5.08
N ASP A 36 -4.23 -2.71 -5.03
CA ASP A 36 -2.79 -2.68 -5.24
C ASP A 36 -2.13 -2.35 -3.89
N LEU A 37 -1.39 -3.31 -3.35
CA LEU A 37 -0.79 -3.19 -2.03
C LEU A 37 0.63 -2.64 -2.15
N ALA A 38 0.99 -1.77 -1.21
CA ALA A 38 2.35 -1.28 -1.06
C ALA A 38 3.34 -2.43 -0.79
N GLY A 39 4.61 -2.21 -1.12
CA GLY A 39 5.69 -3.16 -0.91
C GLY A 39 5.87 -3.53 0.56
N ASN A 40 6.37 -4.74 0.81
CA ASN A 40 6.65 -5.26 2.15
C ASN A 40 8.16 -5.28 2.46
N GLU A 41 8.90 -4.25 2.07
CA GLU A 41 10.35 -4.18 2.28
C GLU A 41 10.70 -4.28 3.77
N ARG A 42 11.73 -5.07 4.11
CA ARG A 42 12.12 -5.25 5.50
C ARG A 42 12.81 -3.98 6.02
N GLY A 43 12.57 -3.65 7.29
CA GLY A 43 13.23 -2.50 7.94
C GLY A 43 14.76 -2.57 7.94
N ALA A 44 15.34 -3.78 7.88
CA ALA A 44 16.79 -3.97 7.76
C ALA A 44 17.34 -3.44 6.43
N ASP A 45 16.58 -3.59 5.35
CA ASP A 45 16.96 -3.20 3.98
C ASP A 45 16.90 -1.67 3.77
N THR A 46 16.24 -0.97 4.69
CA THR A 46 16.04 0.50 4.70
C THR A 46 16.67 1.17 5.93
N SER A 47 17.57 0.48 6.62
CA SER A 47 18.22 0.99 7.85
C SER A 47 19.00 2.30 7.63
N SER A 48 19.54 2.51 6.43
CA SER A 48 20.20 3.75 5.99
C SER A 48 19.25 4.82 5.43
N ALA A 49 17.96 4.50 5.27
CA ALA A 49 16.97 5.46 4.78
C ALA A 49 16.70 6.54 5.83
N ASP A 50 16.26 7.72 5.38
CA ASP A 50 15.91 8.81 6.29
C ASP A 50 14.77 8.43 7.26
N ARG A 51 14.60 9.22 8.33
CA ARG A 51 13.62 8.94 9.39
C ARG A 51 12.18 8.85 8.86
N GLN A 52 11.82 9.66 7.86
CA GLN A 52 10.47 9.68 7.30
C GLN A 52 10.19 8.40 6.53
N THR A 53 11.13 8.00 5.65
CA THR A 53 11.05 6.75 4.88
C THR A 53 10.93 5.52 5.79
N ARG A 54 11.65 5.48 6.91
CA ARG A 54 11.55 4.37 7.87
C ARG A 54 10.20 4.32 8.58
N LEU A 55 9.63 5.46 8.96
CA LEU A 55 8.30 5.52 9.58
C LEU A 55 7.21 5.06 8.60
N GLU A 56 7.29 5.48 7.34
CA GLU A 56 6.38 5.04 6.28
C GLU A 56 6.46 3.53 6.05
N GLY A 57 7.66 2.97 5.93
CA GLY A 57 7.85 1.52 5.78
C GLY A 57 7.34 0.70 6.98
N ALA A 58 7.48 1.23 8.20
CA ALA A 58 6.95 0.58 9.39
C ALA A 58 5.42 0.52 9.39
N GLU A 59 4.73 1.61 9.04
CA GLU A 59 3.27 1.63 8.97
C GLU A 59 2.74 0.76 7.82
N ILE A 60 3.43 0.72 6.67
CA ILE A 60 3.10 -0.21 5.58
C ILE A 60 3.19 -1.65 6.07
N ASN A 61 4.32 -2.07 6.66
CA ASN A 61 4.50 -3.42 7.16
C ASN A 61 3.50 -3.81 8.26
N LYS A 62 3.15 -2.87 9.14
CA LYS A 62 2.11 -3.06 10.16
C LYS A 62 0.74 -3.31 9.52
N SER A 63 0.36 -2.54 8.51
CA SER A 63 -0.91 -2.72 7.81
C SER A 63 -0.96 -4.04 7.02
N LEU A 64 0.14 -4.47 6.42
CA LEU A 64 0.25 -5.75 5.71
C LEU A 64 0.25 -6.95 6.67
N LEU A 65 0.82 -6.81 7.86
CA LEU A 65 0.76 -7.84 8.90
C LEU A 65 -0.69 -8.05 9.37
N ALA A 66 -1.48 -6.99 9.50
CA ALA A 66 -2.89 -7.09 9.87
C ALA A 66 -3.76 -7.79 8.80
N LEU A 67 -3.24 -7.93 7.56
CA LEU A 67 -3.91 -8.62 6.46
C LEU A 67 -3.58 -10.12 6.39
N LYS A 68 -2.52 -10.59 7.08
CA LYS A 68 -2.15 -12.02 7.16
C LYS A 68 -3.06 -12.79 8.11
#